data_AF-A0A2E6XQC5-F1
#
_entry.id   AF-A0A2E6XQC5-F1
#
_cell.length_a   1.000
_cell.length_b   1.000
_cell.length_c   1.000
_cell.angle_alpha   90.00
_cell.angle_beta   90.00
_cell.angle_gamma   90.00
#
_symmetry.space_group_name_H-M   'P 1'
#
loop_
_entity.id
_entity.type
_entity.pdbx_description
1 polymer ?
#
loop_
_entity_poly.entity_id
_entity_poly.type
_entity_poly.pdbx_seq_one_letter_code
_entity_poly.pdbx_strand_id
1 'polypeptide(L)'
;MVKRNAHTFRLKLTKLVLSQKAFLPIMFFKTIDKYIFKELFKLFMICTGAFTTVLYLDKFLFMAEMIVNRGVSLHELVMMMAYISPAFLALTIPMGVLLASVVTFNQFSANNEWVAMKASTWSYLKLMKPVACFALMAYFLANIVMFYAIP
;
A
#
# COMPACT_ATOMS: atom_id res chain seq x y z
N MET A 1 15.20 -20.05 -57.65
CA MET A 1 13.97 -20.49 -56.96
C MET A 1 13.90 -20.13 -55.45
N VAL A 2 14.66 -19.14 -54.92
CA VAL A 2 14.78 -18.95 -53.43
C VAL A 2 14.37 -17.55 -52.93
N LYS A 3 13.80 -16.67 -53.76
CA LYS A 3 13.45 -15.28 -53.35
C LYS A 3 11.99 -15.05 -52.93
N ARG A 4 11.09 -16.03 -53.11
CA ARG A 4 9.63 -15.84 -52.91
C ARG A 4 9.15 -16.00 -51.46
N ASN A 5 9.97 -16.58 -50.58
CA ASN A 5 9.55 -16.95 -49.22
C ASN A 5 9.82 -15.89 -48.13
N ALA A 6 10.55 -14.81 -48.45
CA ALA A 6 10.86 -13.76 -47.47
C ALA A 6 9.65 -12.85 -47.17
N HIS A 7 8.79 -12.58 -48.16
CA HIS A 7 7.61 -11.73 -47.99
C HIS A 7 6.50 -12.42 -47.18
N THR A 8 6.29 -13.72 -47.37
CA THR A 8 5.32 -14.51 -46.60
C THR A 8 5.74 -14.68 -45.15
N PHE A 9 7.04 -14.72 -44.85
CA PHE A 9 7.55 -14.81 -43.49
C PHE A 9 7.36 -13.51 -42.70
N ARG A 10 7.61 -12.35 -43.34
CA ARG A 10 7.38 -11.03 -42.71
C ARG A 10 5.92 -10.84 -42.30
N LEU A 11 4.98 -11.20 -43.17
CA LEU A 11 3.54 -11.10 -42.88
C LEU A 11 3.09 -11.98 -41.71
N LYS A 12 3.72 -13.15 -41.53
CA LYS A 12 3.45 -14.05 -40.40
C LYS A 12 3.98 -13.47 -39.08
N LEU A 13 5.15 -12.82 -39.10
CA LEU A 13 5.71 -12.11 -37.94
C LEU A 13 4.85 -10.90 -37.53
N THR A 14 4.36 -10.11 -38.49
CA THR A 14 3.52 -8.93 -38.17
C THR A 14 2.18 -9.36 -37.57
N LYS A 15 1.58 -10.45 -38.07
CA LYS A 15 0.36 -11.03 -37.48
C LYS A 15 0.59 -11.61 -36.08
N LEU A 16 1.75 -12.19 -35.79
CA LEU A 16 2.11 -12.69 -34.45
C LEU A 16 2.26 -11.57 -33.42
N VAL A 17 2.88 -10.45 -33.81
CA VAL A 17 3.04 -9.27 -32.93
C VAL A 17 1.71 -8.55 -32.70
N LEU A 18 0.84 -8.48 -33.72
CA LEU A 18 -0.47 -7.83 -33.60
C LEU A 18 -1.51 -8.69 -32.85
N SER A 19 -1.43 -10.02 -32.93
CA SER A 19 -2.34 -10.94 -32.20
C SER A 19 -2.12 -10.90 -30.68
N GLN A 20 -0.87 -10.70 -30.23
CA GLN A 20 -0.58 -10.55 -28.80
C GLN A 20 -1.17 -9.27 -28.19
N LYS A 21 -1.38 -8.22 -29.00
CA LYS A 21 -1.96 -6.95 -28.57
C LYS A 21 -3.48 -7.01 -28.33
N ALA A 22 -4.15 -8.03 -28.87
CA ALA A 22 -5.60 -8.17 -28.80
C ALA A 22 -6.09 -9.04 -27.63
N PHE A 23 -5.20 -9.74 -26.93
CA PHE A 23 -5.60 -10.59 -25.81
C PHE A 23 -5.46 -9.86 -24.46
N LEU A 24 -6.57 -9.19 -24.11
CA LEU A 24 -7.08 -8.86 -22.76
C LEU A 24 -7.26 -7.36 -22.46
N PRO A 25 -8.30 -6.73 -23.04
CA PRO A 25 -9.22 -5.96 -22.22
C PRO A 25 -10.05 -6.93 -21.34
N ILE A 26 -10.79 -6.39 -20.36
CA ILE A 26 -11.69 -7.08 -19.43
C ILE A 26 -11.06 -7.36 -18.05
N MET A 27 -11.40 -6.42 -17.16
CA MET A 27 -11.62 -6.48 -15.73
C MET A 27 -11.89 -7.89 -15.16
N PHE A 28 -10.86 -8.68 -14.92
CA PHE A 28 -10.88 -9.78 -13.95
C PHE A 28 -9.74 -9.53 -12.99
N PHE A 29 -10.03 -9.58 -11.69
CA PHE A 29 -9.03 -9.55 -10.62
C PHE A 29 -7.94 -10.57 -10.94
N LYS A 30 -6.85 -10.10 -11.54
CA LYS A 30 -5.72 -10.95 -11.90
C LYS A 30 -5.03 -11.32 -10.60
N THR A 31 -4.47 -12.53 -10.53
CA THR A 31 -3.72 -13.03 -9.36
C THR A 31 -2.69 -12.01 -8.86
N ILE A 32 -2.12 -11.21 -9.77
CA ILE A 32 -1.21 -10.10 -9.49
C ILE A 32 -1.88 -8.98 -8.68
N ASP A 33 -3.08 -8.54 -9.01
CA ASP A 33 -3.77 -7.46 -8.27
C ASP A 33 -4.08 -7.91 -6.84
N LYS A 34 -4.55 -9.16 -6.66
CA LYS A 34 -4.79 -9.76 -5.35
C LYS A 34 -3.50 -9.92 -4.54
N TYR A 35 -2.41 -10.28 -5.22
CA TYR A 35 -1.10 -10.40 -4.60
C TYR A 35 -0.57 -9.04 -4.11
N ILE A 36 -0.59 -8.01 -4.97
CA ILE A 36 -0.20 -6.64 -4.62
C ILE A 36 -1.03 -6.12 -3.44
N PHE A 37 -2.35 -6.33 -3.48
CA PHE A 37 -3.25 -5.89 -2.42
C PHE A 37 -2.96 -6.61 -1.10
N LYS A 38 -2.70 -7.93 -1.13
CA LYS A 38 -2.35 -8.71 0.07
C LYS A 38 -1.02 -8.25 0.67
N GLU A 39 -0.02 -8.00 -0.16
CA GLU A 39 1.29 -7.54 0.31
C GLU A 39 1.20 -6.12 0.89
N LEU A 40 0.49 -5.21 0.20
CA LEU A 40 0.18 -3.86 0.71
C LEU A 40 -0.52 -3.91 2.07
N PHE A 41 -1.58 -4.71 2.20
CA PHE A 41 -2.35 -4.81 3.44
C PHE A 41 -1.50 -5.36 4.60
N LYS A 42 -0.68 -6.38 4.32
CA LYS A 42 0.26 -6.95 5.30
C LYS A 42 1.26 -5.90 5.77
N LEU A 43 1.88 -5.16 4.86
CA LEU A 43 2.84 -4.11 5.18
C LEU A 43 2.17 -2.92 5.89
N PHE A 44 0.97 -2.55 5.49
CA PHE A 44 0.19 -1.50 6.16
C PHE A 44 -0.07 -1.81 7.63
N MET A 45 -0.46 -3.05 7.96
CA MET A 45 -0.67 -3.45 9.36
C MET A 45 0.63 -3.36 10.17
N ILE A 46 1.75 -3.79 9.59
CA ILE A 46 3.06 -3.72 10.24
C ILE A 46 3.48 -2.26 10.43
N CYS A 47 3.41 -1.43 9.39
CA CYS A 47 3.81 -0.01 9.45
C CYS A 47 2.93 0.80 10.41
N THR A 48 1.61 0.61 10.36
CA THR A 48 0.67 1.32 11.26
C THR A 48 0.88 0.89 12.71
N GLY A 49 1.10 -0.40 12.96
CA GLY A 49 1.42 -0.92 14.30
C GLY A 49 2.77 -0.40 14.83
N ALA A 50 3.78 -0.34 13.97
CA ALA A 50 5.09 0.22 14.31
C ALA A 50 4.98 1.71 14.66
N PHE A 51 4.31 2.51 13.82
CA PHE A 51 4.11 3.93 14.09
C PHE A 51 3.30 4.19 15.35
N THR A 52 2.22 3.43 15.57
CA THR A 52 1.41 3.55 16.77
C THR A 52 2.24 3.26 18.01
N THR A 53 3.04 2.19 18.00
CA THR A 53 3.97 1.86 19.10
C THR A 53 4.95 3.00 19.37
N VAL A 54 5.57 3.57 18.32
CA VAL A 54 6.53 4.67 18.46
C VAL A 54 5.88 5.92 19.07
N LEU A 55 4.67 6.30 18.63
CA LEU A 55 3.95 7.44 19.21
C LEU A 55 3.54 7.21 20.66
N TYR A 56 3.17 5.98 21.02
CA TYR A 56 2.87 5.62 22.40
C TYR A 56 4.11 5.71 23.29
N LEU A 57 5.28 5.26 22.81
CA LEU A 57 6.54 5.40 23.54
C LEU A 57 6.89 6.87 23.80
N ASP A 58 6.71 7.74 22.80
CA ASP A 58 6.92 9.19 22.94
C ASP A 58 6.05 9.79 24.05
N LYS A 59 4.76 9.42 24.11
CA LYS A 59 3.87 9.91 25.17
C LYS A 59 4.07 9.26 26.52
N PHE A 60 4.57 8.04 26.56
CA PHE A 60 4.86 7.36 27.82
C PHE A 60 5.92 8.13 28.61
N LEU A 61 6.96 8.64 27.93
CA LEU A 61 7.99 9.49 28.55
C LEU A 61 7.36 10.79 29.11
N PHE A 62 6.53 11.46 28.32
CA PHE A 62 5.82 12.67 28.75
C PHE A 62 4.89 12.43 29.97
N MET A 63 4.20 11.28 30.00
CA MET A 63 3.35 10.90 31.12
C MET A 63 4.12 10.56 32.39
N ALA A 64 5.28 9.90 32.27
CA ALA A 64 6.14 9.62 33.41
C ALA A 64 6.60 10.91 34.09
N GLU A 65 6.96 11.94 33.31
CA GLU A 65 7.29 13.27 33.85
C GLU A 65 6.10 13.93 34.54
N MET A 66 4.89 13.77 34.00
CA MET A 66 3.66 14.30 34.62
C MET A 66 3.35 13.62 35.96
N ILE A 67 3.55 12.31 36.09
CA ILE A 67 3.37 11.59 37.36
C ILE A 67 4.35 12.11 38.42
N VAL A 68 5.63 12.22 38.07
CA VAL A 68 6.68 12.63 39.01
C VAL A 68 6.50 14.08 39.45
N ASN A 69 6.16 14.99 38.52
CA ASN A 69 6.08 16.41 38.82
C ASN A 69 4.72 16.87 39.37
N ARG A 70 3.62 16.16 39.05
CA ARG A 70 2.25 16.61 39.38
C ARG A 70 1.43 15.59 40.17
N GLY A 71 1.97 14.40 40.46
CA GLY A 71 1.30 13.39 41.27
C GLY A 71 0.04 12.79 40.64
N VAL A 72 -0.06 12.79 39.30
CA VAL A 72 -1.22 12.29 38.55
C VAL A 72 -1.47 10.82 38.86
N SER A 73 -2.73 10.47 39.10
CA SER A 73 -3.12 9.09 39.42
C SER A 73 -3.01 8.17 38.20
N LEU A 74 -2.73 6.87 38.41
CA LEU A 74 -2.67 5.87 37.32
C LEU A 74 -3.99 5.78 36.54
N HIS A 75 -5.12 6.04 37.20
CA HIS A 75 -6.44 6.03 36.58
C HIS A 75 -6.59 7.15 35.54
N GLU A 76 -6.18 8.38 35.89
CA GLU A 76 -6.20 9.52 34.97
C GLU A 76 -5.29 9.28 33.76
N LEU A 77 -4.17 8.59 33.97
CA LEU A 77 -3.22 8.25 32.91
C LEU A 77 -3.84 7.32 31.85
N VAL A 78 -4.57 6.29 32.30
CA VAL A 78 -5.29 5.37 31.40
C VAL A 78 -6.40 6.11 30.64
N MET A 79 -7.14 7.01 31.30
CA MET A 79 -8.13 7.85 30.62
C MET A 79 -7.50 8.74 29.56
N MET A 80 -6.38 9.41 29.87
CA MET A 80 -5.67 10.24 28.91
C MET A 80 -5.13 9.44 27.72
N MET A 81 -4.60 8.23 27.96
CA MET A 81 -4.18 7.31 26.90
C MET A 81 -5.34 6.93 25.98
N ALA A 82 -6.52 6.66 26.54
CA ALA A 82 -7.72 6.35 25.76
C ALA A 82 -8.15 7.55 24.90
N TYR A 83 -8.14 8.77 25.44
CA TYR A 83 -8.48 10.01 24.71
C TYR A 83 -7.50 10.35 23.59
N ILE A 84 -6.21 10.05 23.76
CA ILE A 84 -5.17 10.31 22.74
C ILE A 84 -5.17 9.25 21.64
N SER A 85 -5.60 8.02 21.94
CA SER A 85 -5.58 6.89 20.99
C SER A 85 -6.24 7.16 19.62
N PRO A 86 -7.45 7.77 19.51
CA PRO A 86 -8.05 8.02 18.20
C PRO A 86 -7.29 9.10 17.39
N ALA A 87 -6.71 10.09 18.06
CA ALA A 87 -5.88 11.11 17.39
C ALA A 87 -4.60 10.50 16.80
N PHE A 88 -4.01 9.51 17.48
CA PHE A 88 -2.85 8.79 16.98
C PHE A 88 -3.19 7.92 15.78
N LEU A 89 -4.30 7.17 15.84
CA LEU A 89 -4.74 6.38 14.69
C LEU A 89 -5.03 7.25 13.46
N ALA A 90 -5.65 8.42 13.63
CA ALA A 90 -5.91 9.36 12.54
C ALA A 90 -4.62 9.83 11.84
N LEU A 91 -3.51 9.97 12.58
CA LEU A 91 -2.21 10.34 12.05
C LEU A 91 -1.42 9.16 11.48
N THR A 92 -1.46 8.00 12.15
CA THR A 92 -0.66 6.83 11.75
C THR A 92 -1.21 6.13 10.53
N ILE A 93 -2.52 6.21 10.24
CA ILE A 93 -3.11 5.64 9.03
C ILE A 93 -2.48 6.23 7.75
N PRO A 94 -2.53 7.56 7.49
CA PRO A 94 -1.95 8.12 6.26
C PRO A 94 -0.43 7.92 6.20
N MET A 95 0.29 8.04 7.32
CA MET A 95 1.73 7.76 7.36
C MET A 95 2.03 6.28 7.04
N GLY A 96 1.24 5.36 7.60
CA GLY A 96 1.34 3.93 7.40
C GLY A 96 1.09 3.52 5.95
N VAL A 97 0.10 4.13 5.28
CA VAL A 97 -0.15 3.91 3.85
C VAL A 97 1.05 4.31 3.00
N LEU A 98 1.63 5.49 3.27
CA LEU A 98 2.80 5.98 2.54
C LEU A 98 3.97 5.02 2.70
N LEU A 99 4.36 4.69 3.94
CA LEU A 99 5.46 3.76 4.19
C LEU A 99 5.19 2.37 3.61
N ALA A 100 3.99 1.82 3.82
CA ALA A 100 3.65 0.50 3.32
C ALA A 100 3.77 0.44 1.80
N SER A 101 3.24 1.44 1.09
CA SER A 101 3.36 1.51 -0.37
C SER A 101 4.82 1.51 -0.84
N VAL A 102 5.67 2.33 -0.20
CA VAL A 102 7.10 2.42 -0.53
C VAL A 102 7.80 1.09 -0.27
N VAL A 103 7.56 0.47 0.89
CA VAL A 103 8.21 -0.79 1.26
C VAL A 103 7.71 -1.95 0.39
N THR A 104 6.42 -1.98 0.02
CA THR A 104 5.88 -2.98 -0.92
C THR A 104 6.56 -2.88 -2.28
N PHE A 105 6.66 -1.66 -2.84
CA PHE A 105 7.36 -1.46 -4.11
C PHE A 105 8.86 -1.78 -4.00
N ASN A 106 9.47 -1.47 -2.86
CA ASN A 106 10.86 -1.81 -2.59
C ASN A 106 11.07 -3.34 -2.64
N GLN A 107 10.21 -4.12 -1.97
CA GLN A 107 10.28 -5.59 -2.00
C GLN A 107 10.05 -6.17 -3.39
N PHE A 108 9.06 -5.67 -4.15
CA PHE A 108 8.85 -6.12 -5.54
C PHE A 108 10.03 -5.78 -6.45
N SER A 109 10.73 -4.68 -6.18
CA SER A 109 11.96 -4.33 -6.90
C SER A 109 13.13 -5.24 -6.49
N ALA A 110 13.28 -5.53 -5.20
CA ALA A 110 14.34 -6.40 -4.67
C ALA A 110 14.22 -7.85 -5.18
N ASN A 111 12.99 -8.35 -5.29
CA ASN A 111 12.71 -9.70 -5.78
C ASN A 111 12.69 -9.80 -7.31
N ASN A 112 13.05 -8.74 -8.05
CA ASN A 112 12.92 -8.65 -9.51
C ASN A 112 11.51 -8.90 -10.07
N GLU A 113 10.48 -8.97 -9.21
CA GLU A 113 9.09 -9.17 -9.61
C GLU A 113 8.58 -7.98 -10.44
N TRP A 114 9.00 -6.77 -10.09
CA TRP A 114 8.72 -5.56 -10.87
C TRP A 114 9.27 -5.64 -12.30
N VAL A 115 10.46 -6.23 -12.48
CA VAL A 115 11.10 -6.41 -13.79
C VAL A 115 10.38 -7.49 -14.60
N ALA A 116 9.98 -8.59 -13.97
CA ALA A 116 9.20 -9.66 -14.60
C ALA A 116 7.82 -9.18 -15.08
N MET A 117 7.14 -8.34 -14.28
CA MET A 117 5.88 -7.70 -14.67
C MET A 117 6.08 -6.75 -15.87
N LYS A 118 7.18 -5.99 -15.91
CA LYS A 118 7.49 -5.14 -17.07
C LYS A 118 7.80 -5.94 -18.33
N ALA A 119 8.50 -7.08 -18.22
CA ALA A 119 8.84 -7.95 -19.34
C ALA A 119 7.60 -8.60 -20.00
N SER A 120 6.49 -8.76 -19.25
CA SER A 120 5.25 -9.35 -19.75
C SER A 120 4.29 -8.37 -20.44
N THR A 121 4.79 -7.20 -20.88
CA THR A 121 4.01 -6.14 -21.58
C THR A 121 2.84 -5.57 -20.74
N TRP A 122 2.92 -5.68 -19.41
CA TRP A 122 1.90 -5.07 -18.55
C TRP A 122 2.08 -3.55 -18.49
N SER A 123 0.96 -2.83 -18.66
CA SER A 123 0.93 -1.38 -18.54
C SER A 123 1.12 -0.97 -17.08
N TYR A 124 2.06 -0.05 -16.84
CA TYR A 124 2.34 0.57 -15.54
C TYR A 124 1.08 1.10 -14.85
N LEU A 125 0.17 1.72 -15.62
CA LEU A 125 -1.08 2.27 -15.12
C LEU A 125 -2.00 1.22 -14.51
N LYS A 126 -1.92 -0.06 -14.93
CA LYS A 126 -2.72 -1.14 -14.34
C LYS A 126 -2.21 -1.56 -12.97
N LEU A 127 -0.88 -1.54 -12.76
CA LEU A 127 -0.24 -1.90 -11.49
C LEU A 127 -0.48 -0.84 -10.39
N MET A 128 -0.68 0.43 -10.77
CA MET A 128 -0.99 1.49 -9.81
C MET A 128 -2.46 1.47 -9.33
N LYS A 129 -3.39 0.86 -10.06
CA LYS A 129 -4.81 0.77 -9.67
C LYS A 129 -5.05 0.16 -8.29
N PRO A 130 -4.47 -1.01 -7.93
CA PRO A 130 -4.68 -1.58 -6.59
C PRO A 130 -4.15 -0.68 -5.48
N VAL A 131 -3.03 0.02 -5.73
CA VAL A 131 -2.44 0.94 -4.74
C VAL A 131 -3.31 2.18 -4.56
N ALA A 132 -3.84 2.75 -5.65
CA ALA A 132 -4.76 3.89 -5.59
C ALA A 132 -6.08 3.53 -4.89
N CYS A 133 -6.63 2.34 -5.17
CA CYS A 133 -7.82 1.83 -4.47
C CYS A 133 -7.57 1.68 -2.96
N PHE A 134 -6.41 1.12 -2.60
CA PHE A 134 -6.00 0.98 -1.20
C PHE A 134 -5.84 2.34 -0.51
N ALA A 135 -5.20 3.30 -1.16
CA ALA A 135 -5.02 4.66 -0.63
C ALA A 135 -6.35 5.38 -0.41
N LEU A 136 -7.31 5.26 -1.35
CA LEU A 136 -8.65 5.80 -1.18
C LEU A 136 -9.38 5.15 0.00
N MET A 137 -9.31 3.82 0.12
CA MET A 137 -9.95 3.11 1.23
C MET A 137 -9.39 3.53 2.59
N ALA A 138 -8.07 3.68 2.68
CA ALA A 138 -7.41 4.17 3.88
C ALA A 138 -7.72 5.64 4.18
N TYR A 139 -7.87 6.49 3.15
CA TYR A 139 -8.30 7.88 3.31
C TYR A 139 -9.70 7.99 3.91
N PHE A 140 -10.67 7.19 3.42
CA PHE A 140 -12.00 7.13 4.03
C PHE A 140 -11.95 6.63 5.46
N LEU A 141 -11.14 5.60 5.73
CA LEU A 141 -10.95 5.08 7.08
C LEU A 141 -10.41 6.15 8.03
N ALA A 142 -9.39 6.90 7.61
CA ALA A 142 -8.82 8.00 8.40
C ALA A 142 -9.84 9.12 8.68
N ASN A 143 -10.65 9.49 7.68
CA ASN A 143 -11.72 10.49 7.86
C ASN A 143 -12.79 10.00 8.85
N ILE A 144 -13.19 8.73 8.78
CA ILE A 144 -14.16 8.16 9.73
C ILE A 144 -13.58 8.18 11.15
N VAL A 145 -12.33 7.75 11.32
CA VAL A 145 -11.65 7.79 12.63
C VAL A 145 -11.60 9.22 13.17
N MET A 146 -11.26 10.20 12.33
CA MET A 146 -11.18 11.60 12.74
C MET A 146 -12.55 12.20 13.07
N PHE A 147 -13.61 11.87 12.32
CA PHE A 147 -14.97 12.31 12.63
C PHE A 147 -15.47 11.74 13.97
N TYR A 148 -15.14 10.48 14.28
CA TYR A 148 -15.44 9.88 15.59
C TYR A 148 -14.51 10.34 16.72
N ALA A 149 -13.33 10.89 16.40
CA ALA A 149 -12.38 11.41 17.37
C ALA A 149 -12.70 12.84 17.83
N ILE A 150 -13.44 13.62 17.02
CA ILE A 150 -13.79 15.03 17.27
C ILE A 150 -15.32 15.24 17.47
N PRO A 151 -16.12 14.36 18.10
CA PRO A 151 -17.45 14.76 18.54
C PRO A 151 -17.37 15.71 19.75
#